data_AF-A0A2V6S122-F1
#
_entry.id   AF-A0A2V6S122-F1
#
_cell.length_a   1.000
_cell.length_b   1.000
_cell.length_c   1.000
_cell.angle_alpha   90.00
_cell.angle_beta   90.00
_cell.angle_gamma   90.00
#
_symmetry.space_group_name_H-M   'P 1'
#
loop_
_entity.id
_entity.type
_entity.pdbx_description
1 polymer ?
#
loop_
_entity_poly.entity_id
_entity_poly.type
_entity_poly.pdbx_seq_one_letter_code
_entity_poly.pdbx_strand_id
1 'polypeptide(L)'
;MIRGNLLVIPIERSLVYVEPLYIAAEKGQLPELKRVIVGFGDRIAMEETLDGAIARVFGGPLPQAGAEVAPSAPVGAAGSVKALLDDAASALTRANEELRRLDELLRRLREAGGR
;
A
#
# COMPACT_ATOMS: atom_id res chain seq x y z
N MET A 1 27.26 6.81 -19.63
CA MET A 1 26.19 6.60 -18.62
C MET A 1 25.90 5.11 -18.55
N ILE A 2 25.65 4.56 -17.37
CA ILE A 2 25.18 3.18 -17.21
C ILE A 2 23.78 3.25 -16.63
N ARG A 3 22.79 2.66 -17.32
CA ARG A 3 21.43 2.53 -16.78
C ARG A 3 21.42 1.34 -15.82
N GLY A 4 20.84 1.53 -14.64
CA GLY A 4 20.62 0.45 -13.69
C GLY A 4 19.46 -0.47 -14.10
N ASN A 5 19.20 -1.49 -13.29
CA ASN A 5 18.04 -2.37 -13.48
C ASN A 5 16.76 -1.70 -12.98
N LEU A 6 15.65 -1.84 -13.72
CA LEU A 6 14.34 -1.36 -13.30
C LEU A 6 13.80 -2.27 -12.19
N LEU A 7 13.49 -1.69 -11.05
CA LEU A 7 12.91 -2.37 -9.90
C LEU A 7 11.41 -2.08 -9.85
N VAL A 8 10.60 -3.13 -9.84
CA VAL A 8 9.14 -3.04 -9.70
C VAL A 8 8.75 -3.58 -8.34
N ILE A 9 8.20 -2.73 -7.49
CA ILE A 9 7.87 -3.07 -6.10
C ILE A 9 6.36 -2.99 -5.91
N PRO A 10 5.67 -4.11 -5.62
CA PRO A 10 4.27 -4.09 -5.26
C PRO A 10 4.09 -3.60 -3.82
N ILE A 11 3.21 -2.62 -3.62
CA ILE A 11 2.79 -2.11 -2.31
C ILE A 11 1.27 -2.22 -2.24
N GLU A 12 0.78 -3.16 -1.44
CA GLU A 12 -0.65 -3.49 -1.31
C GLU A 12 -1.32 -3.77 -2.68
N ARG A 13 -2.05 -2.79 -3.22
CA ARG A 13 -2.77 -2.85 -4.50
C ARG A 13 -2.14 -1.98 -5.59
N SER A 14 -0.91 -1.53 -5.38
CA SER A 14 -0.23 -0.57 -6.25
C SER A 14 1.17 -1.06 -6.65
N LEU A 15 1.70 -0.54 -7.76
CA LEU A 15 3.04 -0.82 -8.26
C LEU A 15 3.89 0.45 -8.25
N VAL A 16 5.10 0.35 -7.70
CA VAL A 16 6.11 1.41 -7.70
C VAL A 16 7.25 1.00 -8.62
N TYR A 17 7.63 1.88 -9.53
CA TYR A 17 8.73 1.67 -10.47
C TYR A 17 9.92 2.52 -10.05
N VAL A 18 11.11 1.91 -9.92
CA VAL A 18 12.34 2.60 -9.51
C VAL A 18 13.47 2.28 -10.50
N GLU A 19 13.99 3.30 -11.19
CA GLU A 19 15.15 3.16 -12.09
C GLU A 19 16.32 4.02 -11.59
N PRO A 20 17.42 3.40 -11.12
CA PRO A 20 18.63 4.12 -10.73
C PRO A 20 19.51 4.45 -11.94
N LEU A 21 20.03 5.68 -11.98
CA LEU A 21 20.94 6.17 -13.01
C LEU A 21 22.36 6.34 -12.44
N TYR A 22 23.29 5.54 -12.96
CA TYR A 22 24.70 5.57 -12.56
C TYR A 22 25.54 6.29 -13.62
N ILE A 23 26.45 7.15 -13.18
CA ILE A 23 27.51 7.66 -14.06
C ILE A 23 28.74 6.78 -13.87
N ALA A 24 29.27 6.28 -14.98
CA ALA A 24 30.53 5.56 -14.97
C ALA A 24 31.63 6.53 -14.53
N ALA A 25 32.34 6.20 -13.45
CA ALA A 25 33.53 6.91 -13.06
C ALA A 25 34.71 6.51 -13.98
N GLU A 26 35.64 7.43 -14.25
CA GLU A 26 36.86 7.07 -14.98
C GLU A 26 37.74 6.13 -14.14
N LYS A 27 38.16 5.02 -14.78
CA LYS A 27 39.11 3.98 -14.35
C LYS A 27 39.16 3.67 -12.84
N GLY A 28 38.49 2.59 -12.44
CA GLY A 28 38.73 1.87 -11.19
C GLY A 28 37.91 2.32 -9.98
N GLN A 29 37.07 3.34 -10.13
CA GLN A 29 36.17 3.82 -9.08
C GLN A 29 34.78 3.21 -9.23
N LEU A 30 34.11 2.94 -8.11
CA LEU A 30 32.76 2.41 -8.08
C LEU A 30 31.80 3.43 -8.73
N PRO A 31 30.86 3.01 -9.60
CA PRO A 31 29.89 3.93 -10.21
C PRO A 31 29.10 4.68 -9.16
N GLU A 32 29.09 6.02 -9.25
CA GLU A 32 28.28 6.84 -8.36
C GLU A 32 26.83 6.87 -8.87
N LEU A 33 25.90 6.66 -7.95
CA LEU A 33 24.49 6.96 -8.19
C LEU A 33 24.36 8.47 -8.35
N LYS A 34 23.76 8.91 -9.47
CA LYS A 34 23.56 10.34 -9.73
C LYS A 34 22.12 10.74 -9.55
N ARG A 35 21.19 9.91 -10.02
CA ARG A 35 19.76 10.19 -9.95
C ARG A 35 18.93 8.92 -9.80
N VAL A 36 17.74 9.06 -9.23
CA VAL A 36 16.74 8.01 -9.10
C VAL A 36 15.43 8.50 -9.71
N ILE A 37 14.83 7.68 -10.57
CA ILE A 37 13.51 7.92 -11.15
C ILE A 37 12.51 7.02 -10.44
N VAL A 38 11.43 7.61 -9.92
CA VAL A 38 10.33 6.87 -9.28
C VAL A 38 9.02 7.17 -10.00
N GLY A 39 8.25 6.13 -10.31
CA GLY A 39 6.93 6.20 -10.92
C GLY A 39 5.84 5.51 -10.09
N PHE A 40 4.69 6.17 -9.96
CA PHE A 40 3.48 5.64 -9.31
C PHE A 40 2.23 6.15 -10.04
N GLY A 41 1.46 5.24 -10.66
CA GLY A 41 0.33 5.62 -11.51
C GLY A 41 0.76 6.60 -12.61
N ASP A 42 0.15 7.78 -12.64
CA ASP A 42 0.45 8.85 -13.60
C ASP A 42 1.52 9.85 -13.11
N ARG A 43 2.13 9.61 -11.94
CA ARG A 43 3.08 10.51 -11.30
C ARG A 43 4.51 9.98 -11.43
N ILE A 44 5.41 10.81 -11.94
CA ILE A 44 6.83 10.49 -12.10
C ILE A 44 7.65 11.61 -11.46
N ALA A 45 8.66 11.26 -10.66
CA ALA A 45 9.65 12.20 -10.16
C ALA A 45 11.07 11.68 -10.35
N MET A 46 12.00 12.62 -10.52
CA MET A 46 13.42 12.32 -10.70
C MET A 46 14.24 13.21 -9.78
N GLU A 47 14.85 12.60 -8.77
CA GLU A 47 15.61 13.30 -7.73
C GLU A 47 17.01 12.70 -7.60
N GLU A 48 17.88 13.37 -6.83
CA GLU A 48 19.23 12.88 -6.54
C GLU A 48 19.21 11.69 -5.56
N THR A 49 18.19 11.64 -4.71
CA THR A 49 17.99 10.58 -3.71
C THR A 49 16.68 9.85 -3.93
N LEU A 50 16.64 8.57 -3.52
CA LEU A 50 15.42 7.77 -3.52
C LEU A 50 14.35 8.43 -2.64
N ASP A 51 14.72 8.86 -1.45
CA ASP A 51 13.82 9.53 -0.50
C ASP A 51 13.18 10.78 -1.10
N GLY A 52 13.98 11.61 -1.78
CA GLY A 52 13.47 12.78 -2.48
C GLY A 52 12.45 12.40 -3.56
N ALA A 53 12.78 11.40 -4.37
CA ALA A 53 11.92 10.97 -5.47
C ALA A 53 10.58 10.42 -4.96
N ILE A 54 10.60 9.62 -3.89
CA ILE A 54 9.39 9.09 -3.26
C ILE A 54 8.57 10.24 -2.66
N ALA A 55 9.18 11.13 -1.86
CA ALA A 55 8.48 12.29 -1.29
C ALA A 55 7.78 13.14 -2.37
N ARG A 56 8.44 13.32 -3.52
CA ARG A 56 7.93 14.08 -4.66
C ARG A 56 6.78 13.38 -5.37
N VAL A 57 6.87 12.07 -5.57
CA VAL A 57 5.80 11.25 -6.17
C VAL A 57 4.56 11.18 -5.28
N PHE A 58 4.71 11.06 -3.96
CA PHE A 58 3.59 10.92 -3.03
C PHE A 58 3.07 12.26 -2.49
N GLY A 59 3.77 13.37 -2.72
CA GLY A 59 3.28 14.72 -2.43
C GLY A 59 3.34 15.12 -0.96
N GLY A 60 4.25 14.54 -0.17
CA GLY A 60 4.42 14.85 1.24
C GLY A 60 5.81 14.44 1.75
N PRO A 61 6.29 15.04 2.85
CA PRO A 61 7.53 14.63 3.47
C PRO A 61 7.43 13.17 3.90
N LEU A 62 8.48 12.39 3.61
CA LEU A 62 8.58 11.03 4.11
C LEU A 62 8.65 11.05 5.64
N PRO A 63 8.02 10.08 6.32
CA PRO A 63 8.29 9.88 7.73
C PRO A 63 9.79 9.68 7.89
N GLN A 64 10.44 10.49 8.72
CA GLN A 64 11.85 10.27 9.06
C GLN A 64 11.94 8.90 9.72
N ALA A 65 12.59 7.95 9.05
CA ALA A 65 12.96 6.66 9.62
C ALA A 65 14.02 6.91 10.69
N GLY A 66 13.58 7.28 11.89
CA GLY A 66 14.45 7.75 12.97
C GLY A 66 13.79 8.67 13.99
N ALA A 67 12.50 8.99 13.85
CA ALA A 67 11.77 9.63 14.94
C ALA A 67 11.68 8.68 16.13
N GLU A 68 12.57 8.89 17.09
CA GLU A 68 12.52 8.33 18.44
C GLU A 68 11.10 8.47 18.95
N VAL A 69 10.47 7.31 19.20
CA VAL A 69 9.12 7.22 19.73
C VAL A 69 9.22 7.75 21.16
N ALA A 70 8.95 9.05 21.34
CA ALA A 70 8.66 9.59 22.67
C ALA A 70 7.58 8.70 23.28
N PRO A 71 7.71 8.24 24.53
CA PRO A 71 6.74 7.36 25.14
C PRO A 71 5.43 8.12 25.32
N SER A 72 4.55 8.04 24.33
CA SER A 72 3.15 8.38 24.49
C SER A 72 2.59 7.43 25.54
N ALA A 73 2.09 8.03 26.62
CA ALA A 73 1.40 7.37 27.73
C ALA A 73 0.44 6.26 27.25
N PRO A 74 0.21 5.22 28.07
CA PRO A 74 -0.61 4.08 27.66
C PRO A 74 -2.06 4.52 27.46
N VAL A 75 -2.45 4.80 26.22
CA VAL A 75 -3.86 4.95 25.84
C VAL A 75 -4.42 3.54 25.69
N GLY A 76 -5.41 3.21 26.52
CA GLY A 76 -5.86 1.86 26.79
C GLY A 76 -6.17 1.02 25.55
N ALA A 77 -5.28 0.06 25.27
CA ALA A 77 -5.45 -0.98 24.25
C ALA A 77 -6.67 -1.90 24.50
N ALA A 78 -7.24 -1.89 25.72
CA ALA A 78 -8.42 -2.70 26.04
C ALA A 78 -9.72 -2.18 25.39
N GLY A 79 -9.82 -0.86 25.14
CA GLY A 79 -11.00 -0.26 24.52
C GLY A 79 -11.07 -0.50 23.00
N SER A 80 -9.91 -0.48 22.32
CA SER A 80 -9.82 -0.67 20.88
C SER A 80 -10.06 -2.10 20.45
N VAL A 81 -9.56 -3.10 21.18
CA VAL A 81 -9.78 -4.52 20.87
C VAL A 81 -11.26 -4.88 21.02
N LYS A 82 -11.92 -4.40 22.08
CA LYS A 82 -13.36 -4.65 22.28
C LYS A 82 -14.20 -4.05 21.15
N ALA A 83 -13.92 -2.81 20.74
CA ALA A 83 -14.62 -2.15 19.65
C ALA A 83 -14.44 -2.90 18.30
N LEU A 84 -13.24 -3.43 18.03
CA LEU A 84 -12.96 -4.25 16.85
C LEU A 84 -13.72 -5.58 16.87
N LEU A 85 -13.85 -6.21 18.05
CA LEU A 85 -14.63 -7.44 18.22
C LEU A 85 -16.13 -7.20 18.00
N ASP A 86 -16.66 -6.09 18.51
CA ASP A 86 -18.07 -5.70 18.35
C ASP A 86 -18.41 -5.38 16.88
N ASP A 87 -17.50 -4.73 16.16
CA ASP A 87 -17.66 -4.44 14.72
C ASP A 87 -17.62 -5.73 13.88
N ALA A 88 -16.66 -6.62 14.16
CA ALA A 88 -16.55 -7.92 13.49
C ALA A 88 -17.81 -8.79 13.68
N ALA A 89 -18.38 -8.82 14.90
CA ALA A 89 -19.62 -9.55 15.18
C ALA A 89 -20.83 -8.99 14.41
N SER A 90 -20.89 -7.67 14.28
CA SER A 90 -21.95 -6.98 13.53
C SER A 90 -21.86 -7.28 12.03
N ALA A 91 -20.64 -7.29 11.47
CA ALA A 91 -20.40 -7.63 10.07
C ALA A 91 -20.80 -9.07 9.73
N LEU A 92 -20.45 -10.03 10.58
CA LEU A 92 -20.84 -11.44 10.42
C LEU A 92 -22.36 -11.63 10.44
N THR A 93 -23.06 -10.91 11.33
CA THR A 93 -24.53 -10.98 11.42
C THR A 93 -25.19 -10.51 10.13
N ARG A 94 -24.75 -9.37 9.58
CA ARG A 94 -25.27 -8.84 8.31
C ARG A 94 -25.03 -9.80 7.14
N ALA A 95 -23.83 -10.39 7.07
CA ALA A 95 -23.49 -11.36 6.04
C ALA A 95 -24.41 -12.60 6.09
N ASN A 96 -24.68 -13.11 7.28
CA ASN A 96 -25.58 -14.25 7.47
C ASN A 96 -27.04 -13.94 7.12
N GLU A 97 -27.51 -12.74 7.41
CA GLU A 97 -28.86 -12.31 7.01
C GLU A 97 -29.01 -12.25 5.49
N GLU A 98 -28.01 -11.75 4.78
CA GLU A 98 -28.06 -11.63 3.33
C GLU A 98 -28.03 -13.01 2.65
N LEU A 99 -27.25 -13.96 3.17
CA LEU A 99 -27.29 -15.36 2.72
C LEU A 99 -28.68 -15.97 2.90
N ARG A 100 -29.34 -15.72 4.04
CA ARG A 100 -30.71 -16.20 4.28
C ARG A 100 -31.72 -15.60 3.30
N ARG A 101 -31.58 -14.32 2.97
CA ARG A 101 -32.43 -13.66 1.96
C ARG A 101 -32.24 -14.26 0.58
N LEU A 102 -30.98 -14.53 0.21
CA LEU A 102 -30.66 -15.15 -1.07
C LEU A 102 -31.28 -16.55 -1.16
N ASP A 103 -31.17 -17.36 -0.11
CA ASP A 103 -31.80 -18.68 -0.05
C ASP A 103 -33.32 -18.60 -0.20
N GLU A 104 -33.96 -17.62 0.45
CA GLU A 104 -35.40 -17.42 0.32
C GLU A 104 -35.81 -17.01 -1.10
N LEU A 105 -35.05 -16.11 -1.74
CA LEU A 105 -35.29 -15.70 -3.12
C LEU A 105 -35.13 -16.87 -4.09
N LEU A 106 -34.06 -17.66 -3.94
CA LEU A 106 -33.83 -18.86 -4.76
C LEU A 106 -34.94 -19.90 -4.57
N ARG A 107 -35.44 -20.07 -3.33
CA ARG A 107 -36.58 -20.94 -3.05
C ARG A 107 -37.84 -20.46 -3.78
N ARG A 108 -38.15 -19.16 -3.70
CA ARG A 108 -39.31 -18.56 -4.40
C ARG A 108 -39.22 -18.71 -5.91
N LEU A 109 -38.03 -18.52 -6.51
CA LEU A 109 -37.83 -18.71 -7.94
C LEU A 109 -38.02 -20.17 -8.37
N ARG A 110 -37.55 -21.13 -7.57
CA ARG A 110 -37.74 -22.56 -7.84
C ARG A 110 -39.21 -22.98 -7.75
N GLU A 111 -39.95 -22.43 -6.78
CA GLU A 111 -41.39 -22.66 -6.63
C GLU A 111 -42.20 -22.02 -7.78
N ALA A 112 -41.78 -20.85 -8.28
CA ALA A 112 -42.43 -20.17 -9.40
C ALA A 112 -42.13 -20.78 -10.78
N GLY A 113 -40.93 -21.34 -10.98
CA GLY A 113 -40.51 -21.96 -12.24
C GLY A 113 -40.92 -23.44 -12.41
N GLY A 114 -41.63 -24.01 -11.44
CA GLY A 114 -42.06 -25.42 -11.43
C GLY A 114 -43.53 -25.67 -11.83
N ARG A 115 -44.20 -24.69 -12.47
CA ARG A 115 -45.57 -24.83 -12.99
C ARG A 115 -45.61 -24.69 -14.51
#